data_AF-A0A1T4PJ86-F1
#
_entry.id   AF-A0A1T4PJ86-F1
#
_cell.length_a   1.000
_cell.length_b   1.000
_cell.length_c   1.000
_cell.angle_alpha   90.00
_cell.angle_beta   90.00
_cell.angle_gamma   90.00
#
_symmetry.space_group_name_H-M   'P 1'
#
loop_
_entity.id
_entity.type
_entity.pdbx_description
1 polymer ?
#
loop_
_entity_poly.entity_id
_entity_poly.type
_entity_poly.pdbx_seq_one_letter_code
_entity_poly.pdbx_strand_id
1 'polypeptide(L)'
;MKKTFFWWLLPALLFTGCGPGVKRKIEINNDHVSIKIEYAGDVELAGNDSSIAFISTGGYVKYKRDDVRMVAEPDANGVISYKLYNGGREQPLDEKGKKMLIAIIQDMARIEADQQKKK
;
A
#
# COMPACT_ATOMS: atom_id res chain seq x y z
N MET A 1 44.08 -42.60 -10.96
CA MET A 1 45.06 -41.85 -11.77
C MET A 1 44.46 -40.49 -12.11
N LYS A 2 45.17 -39.40 -11.75
CA LYS A 2 45.21 -38.05 -12.38
C LYS A 2 43.88 -37.25 -12.42
N LYS A 3 43.61 -36.39 -11.42
CA LYS A 3 43.99 -34.95 -11.29
C LYS A 3 43.46 -34.05 -12.42
N THR A 4 42.61 -33.07 -12.06
CA THR A 4 42.71 -31.60 -12.28
C THR A 4 41.33 -30.98 -11.98
N PHE A 5 41.10 -30.29 -10.85
CA PHE A 5 41.43 -28.88 -10.59
C PHE A 5 41.10 -27.96 -11.77
N PHE A 6 39.90 -27.40 -11.78
CA PHE A 6 39.63 -26.14 -12.49
C PHE A 6 38.71 -25.28 -11.64
N TRP A 7 39.37 -24.51 -10.80
CA TRP A 7 38.86 -23.34 -10.13
C TRP A 7 38.55 -22.31 -11.21
N TRP A 8 37.28 -22.19 -11.60
CA TRP A 8 36.80 -21.01 -12.30
C TRP A 8 35.84 -20.26 -11.39
N LEU A 9 36.41 -19.22 -10.79
CA LEU A 9 35.73 -18.02 -10.35
C LEU A 9 34.70 -17.62 -11.41
N LEU A 10 33.41 -17.63 -11.05
CA LEU A 10 32.44 -16.75 -11.67
C LEU A 10 31.57 -16.12 -10.58
N PRO A 11 31.31 -14.82 -10.69
CA PRO A 11 31.14 -13.93 -9.58
C PRO A 11 29.74 -14.05 -8.98
N ALA A 12 29.66 -13.72 -7.70
CA ALA A 12 28.42 -13.38 -7.02
C ALA A 12 27.69 -12.27 -7.78
N LEU A 13 26.68 -12.63 -8.59
CA LEU A 13 25.64 -11.71 -9.02
C LEU A 13 24.67 -11.54 -7.84
N LEU A 14 25.04 -10.69 -6.91
CA LEU A 14 24.08 -10.04 -6.02
C LEU A 14 23.27 -9.06 -6.89
N PHE A 15 22.26 -9.57 -7.57
CA PHE A 15 21.13 -8.74 -7.94
C PHE A 15 20.38 -8.40 -6.65
N THR A 16 20.88 -7.43 -5.87
CA THR A 16 20.00 -6.59 -5.06
C THR A 16 19.32 -5.61 -6.01
N GLY A 17 18.51 -6.17 -6.92
CA GLY A 17 17.64 -5.40 -7.78
C GLY A 17 16.53 -4.83 -6.90
N CYS A 18 16.68 -3.58 -6.48
CA CYS A 18 15.56 -2.74 -6.11
C CYS A 18 14.74 -2.54 -7.40
N GLY A 19 13.82 -3.47 -7.69
CA GLY A 19 12.89 -3.34 -8.79
C GLY A 19 12.01 -2.10 -8.55
N PRO A 20 11.61 -1.36 -9.60
CA PRO A 20 10.67 -0.26 -9.44
C PRO A 20 9.40 -0.81 -8.78
N GLY A 21 9.10 -0.36 -7.55
CA GLY A 21 7.96 -0.82 -6.78
C GLY A 21 6.68 -0.79 -7.61
N VAL A 22 5.91 -1.88 -7.59
CA VAL A 22 4.69 -2.03 -8.38
C VAL A 22 3.71 -0.93 -7.98
N LYS A 23 3.27 -0.13 -8.96
CA LYS A 23 2.20 0.85 -8.76
C LYS A 23 0.88 0.26 -9.20
N ARG A 24 -0.12 0.25 -8.32
CA ARG A 24 -1.49 -0.17 -8.64
C ARG A 24 -2.44 0.99 -8.43
N LYS A 25 -3.37 1.17 -9.36
CA LYS A 25 -4.43 2.18 -9.27
C LYS A 25 -5.76 1.51 -9.50
N ILE A 26 -6.69 1.69 -8.57
CA ILE A 26 -8.09 1.30 -8.68
C ILE A 26 -8.90 2.58 -8.77
N GLU A 27 -9.73 2.69 -9.79
CA GLU A 27 -10.61 3.84 -10.00
C GLU A 27 -12.02 3.32 -10.25
N ILE A 28 -12.95 3.75 -9.41
CA ILE A 28 -14.38 3.45 -9.51
C ILE A 28 -15.07 4.79 -9.63
N ASN A 29 -15.70 5.04 -10.77
CA ASN A 29 -16.44 6.26 -11.02
C ASN A 29 -17.81 5.90 -11.58
N ASN A 30 -18.88 6.31 -10.91
CA ASN A 30 -20.25 6.21 -11.38
C ASN A 30 -21.04 7.47 -10.98
N ASP A 31 -22.31 7.55 -11.39
CA ASP A 31 -23.15 8.74 -11.21
C ASP A 31 -23.35 9.19 -9.75
N HIS A 32 -23.00 8.33 -8.78
CA HIS A 32 -23.20 8.57 -7.35
C HIS A 32 -21.91 8.61 -6.53
N VAL A 33 -20.81 8.03 -7.02
CA VAL A 33 -19.56 7.93 -6.24
C VAL A 33 -18.32 7.95 -7.13
N SER A 34 -17.32 8.73 -6.70
CA SER A 34 -15.98 8.73 -7.27
C SER A 34 -14.95 8.28 -6.23
N ILE A 35 -14.40 7.08 -6.42
CA ILE A 35 -13.40 6.46 -5.55
C ILE A 35 -12.12 6.24 -6.34
N LYS A 36 -10.99 6.62 -5.74
CA LYS A 36 -9.66 6.42 -6.28
C LYS A 36 -8.75 5.87 -5.19
N ILE A 37 -8.12 4.75 -5.47
CA ILE A 37 -7.14 4.13 -4.58
C ILE A 37 -5.84 3.90 -5.35
N GLU A 38 -4.74 4.41 -4.83
CA GLU A 38 -3.41 4.24 -5.40
C GLU A 38 -2.48 3.58 -4.38
N TYR A 39 -1.74 2.58 -4.84
CA TYR A 39 -0.74 1.85 -4.09
C TYR A 39 0.58 1.94 -4.81
N ALA A 40 1.67 2.07 -4.07
CA ALA A 40 3.01 1.87 -4.58
C ALA A 40 3.79 0.93 -3.65
N GLY A 41 4.49 -0.02 -4.25
CA GLY A 41 5.19 -1.08 -3.53
C GLY A 41 4.24 -2.14 -2.98
N ASP A 42 4.77 -2.95 -2.06
CA ASP A 42 4.00 -4.00 -1.38
C ASP A 42 3.21 -3.39 -0.23
N VAL A 43 1.92 -3.72 -0.17
CA VAL A 43 0.98 -3.22 0.84
C VAL A 43 0.13 -4.37 1.33
N GLU A 44 0.05 -4.52 2.65
CA GLU A 44 -0.78 -5.53 3.31
C GLU A 44 -1.74 -4.85 4.28
N LEU A 45 -3.04 -5.11 4.12
CA LEU A 45 -4.04 -4.74 5.11
C LEU A 45 -3.97 -5.73 6.27
N ALA A 46 -4.16 -5.24 7.50
CA ALA A 46 -4.27 -6.12 8.65
C ALA A 46 -5.54 -6.96 8.53
N GLY A 47 -5.51 -8.23 8.95
CA GLY A 47 -6.66 -9.14 8.85
C GLY A 47 -7.90 -8.75 9.69
N ASN A 48 -7.85 -7.63 10.42
CA ASN A 48 -8.98 -7.03 11.12
C ASN A 48 -9.65 -5.88 10.31
N ASP A 49 -9.17 -5.62 9.10
CA ASP A 49 -9.60 -4.56 8.18
C ASP A 49 -9.67 -3.16 8.83
N SER A 50 -8.88 -2.93 9.88
CA SER A 50 -8.94 -1.70 10.70
C SER A 50 -7.64 -0.89 10.64
N SER A 51 -6.58 -1.46 10.07
CA SER A 51 -5.26 -0.85 9.93
C SER A 51 -4.54 -1.42 8.72
N ILE A 52 -3.55 -0.69 8.20
CA ILE A 52 -2.57 -1.24 7.26
C ILE A 52 -1.49 -1.93 8.11
N ALA A 53 -1.20 -3.19 7.81
CA ALA A 53 -0.19 -3.98 8.53
C ALA A 53 1.22 -3.67 8.04
N PHE A 54 1.38 -3.46 6.72
CA PHE A 54 2.68 -3.25 6.11
C PHE A 54 2.58 -2.38 4.86
N ILE A 55 3.59 -1.52 4.69
CA ILE A 55 3.89 -0.84 3.43
C ILE A 55 5.41 -0.93 3.24
N SER A 56 5.85 -1.43 2.09
CA SER A 56 7.28 -1.49 1.75
C SER A 56 7.94 -0.11 1.78
N THR A 57 9.23 -0.04 2.07
CA THR A 57 10.00 1.21 2.11
C THR A 57 9.89 1.98 0.79
N GLY A 58 9.51 3.27 0.86
CA GLY A 58 9.27 4.11 -0.31
C GLY A 58 7.92 3.87 -1.00
N GLY A 59 7.11 2.94 -0.49
CA GLY A 59 5.74 2.72 -0.88
C GLY A 59 4.76 3.69 -0.23
N TYR A 60 3.51 3.65 -0.69
CA TYR A 60 2.43 4.47 -0.12
C TYR A 60 1.06 3.88 -0.45
N VAL A 61 0.06 4.34 0.29
CA VAL A 61 -1.37 4.18 -0.01
C VAL A 61 -2.03 5.54 -0.04
N LYS A 62 -2.76 5.83 -1.12
CA LYS A 62 -3.61 7.02 -1.22
C LYS A 62 -5.02 6.61 -1.52
N TYR A 63 -5.96 7.05 -0.68
CA TYR A 63 -7.38 6.85 -0.87
C TYR A 63 -8.05 8.21 -1.05
N LYS A 64 -8.99 8.29 -1.98
CA LYS A 64 -9.90 9.42 -2.14
C LYS A 64 -11.29 8.90 -2.49
N ARG A 65 -12.28 9.30 -1.70
CA ARG A 65 -13.71 9.17 -2.01
C ARG A 65 -14.35 10.52 -1.78
N ASP A 66 -14.80 11.14 -2.86
CA ASP A 66 -15.39 12.49 -2.83
C ASP A 66 -14.44 13.49 -2.10
N ASP A 67 -14.87 14.02 -0.96
CA ASP A 67 -14.12 14.97 -0.12
C ASP A 67 -13.24 14.31 0.96
N VAL A 68 -13.37 13.00 1.16
CA VAL A 68 -12.59 12.22 2.12
C VAL A 68 -11.31 11.73 1.45
N ARG A 69 -10.17 11.96 2.10
CA ARG A 69 -8.87 11.48 1.62
C ARG A 69 -8.05 10.89 2.76
N MET A 70 -7.25 9.89 2.43
CA MET A 70 -6.23 9.35 3.31
C MET A 70 -4.93 9.21 2.53
N VAL A 71 -3.81 9.52 3.18
CA VAL A 71 -2.47 9.14 2.75
C VAL A 71 -1.83 8.33 3.87
N ALA A 72 -1.29 7.16 3.54
CA ALA A 72 -0.53 6.34 4.45
C ALA A 72 0.85 6.01 3.86
N GLU A 73 1.90 6.29 4.62
CA GLU A 73 3.29 6.14 4.22
C GLU A 73 4.11 5.61 5.39
N PRO A 74 5.00 4.62 5.17
CA PRO A 74 5.90 4.13 6.20
C PRO A 74 7.05 5.12 6.42
N ASP A 75 7.46 5.28 7.66
CA ASP A 75 8.72 5.95 7.98
C ASP A 75 9.94 5.04 7.70
N ALA A 76 11.15 5.53 8.01
CA ALA A 76 12.38 4.77 7.82
C ALA A 76 12.46 3.47 8.66
N ASN A 77 11.63 3.33 9.70
CA ASN A 77 11.54 2.16 10.57
C ASN A 77 10.36 1.25 10.20
N GLY A 78 9.60 1.58 9.16
CA GLY A 78 8.40 0.85 8.76
C GLY A 78 7.15 1.19 9.57
N VAL A 79 7.19 2.22 10.43
CA VAL A 79 6.01 2.70 11.16
C VAL A 79 5.13 3.49 10.21
N ILE A 80 3.87 3.07 10.08
CA ILE A 80 2.93 3.68 9.13
C ILE A 80 2.33 4.95 9.74
N SER A 81 2.59 6.07 9.08
CA SER A 81 1.96 7.36 9.36
C SER A 81 0.68 7.52 8.54
N TYR A 82 -0.35 8.13 9.11
CA TYR A 82 -1.62 8.39 8.43
C TYR A 82 -1.93 9.89 8.44
N LYS A 83 -2.33 10.41 7.27
CA LYS A 83 -2.91 11.75 7.13
C LYS A 83 -4.33 11.63 6.60
N LEU A 84 -5.29 12.15 7.35
CA LEU A 84 -6.71 12.10 7.01
C LEU A 84 -7.19 13.49 6.62
N TYR A 85 -8.02 13.59 5.58
CA TYR A 85 -8.61 14.85 5.15
C TYR A 85 -10.11 14.68 4.94
N ASN A 86 -10.88 15.70 5.31
CA ASN A 86 -12.30 15.81 5.02
C ASN A 86 -12.64 17.25 4.61
N GLY A 87 -13.26 17.43 3.44
CA GLY A 87 -13.55 18.77 2.90
C GLY A 87 -12.29 19.62 2.73
N GLY A 88 -11.16 18.97 2.40
CA GLY A 88 -9.85 19.62 2.25
C GLY A 88 -9.12 19.97 3.55
N ARG A 89 -9.68 19.69 4.73
CA ARG A 89 -9.04 19.96 6.02
C ARG A 89 -8.46 18.69 6.63
N GLU A 90 -7.23 18.77 7.10
CA GLU A 90 -6.61 17.67 7.84
C GLU A 90 -7.41 17.37 9.11
N GLN A 91 -7.61 16.08 9.39
CA GLN A 91 -8.31 15.59 10.56
C GLN A 91 -7.31 14.97 11.54
N PRO A 92 -7.40 15.27 12.84
CA PRO A 92 -6.57 14.62 13.84
C PRO A 92 -6.93 13.14 13.98
N LEU A 93 -5.97 12.31 14.40
CA LEU A 93 -6.20 10.89 14.74
C LEU A 93 -6.78 10.72 16.16
N ASP A 94 -7.80 11.52 16.49
CA ASP A 94 -8.63 11.36 17.69
C ASP A 94 -9.66 10.23 17.50
N GLU A 95 -10.62 10.10 18.41
CA GLU A 95 -11.65 9.04 18.31
C GLU A 95 -12.45 9.11 16.98
N LYS A 96 -12.76 10.32 16.50
CA LYS A 96 -13.48 10.52 15.24
C LYS A 96 -12.58 10.22 14.05
N GLY A 97 -11.32 10.67 14.08
CA GLY A 97 -10.33 10.37 13.07
C GLY A 97 -10.06 8.87 12.94
N LYS A 98 -9.93 8.14 14.06
CA LYS A 98 -9.77 6.68 14.06
C LYS A 98 -10.97 5.97 13.45
N LYS A 99 -12.19 6.38 13.77
CA LYS A 99 -13.42 5.85 13.14
C LYS A 99 -13.41 6.08 11.63
N MET A 100 -13.00 7.26 11.19
CA MET A 100 -12.84 7.58 9.76
C MET A 100 -11.79 6.70 9.09
N LEU A 101 -10.62 6.50 9.73
CA LEU A 101 -9.57 5.63 9.22
C LEU A 101 -10.06 4.20 9.01
N ILE A 102 -10.72 3.63 10.03
CA ILE A 102 -11.28 2.27 9.95
C ILE A 102 -12.28 2.18 8.80
N ALA A 103 -13.18 3.15 8.66
CA ALA A 103 -14.16 3.15 7.57
C ALA A 103 -13.48 3.19 6.18
N ILE A 104 -12.40 3.96 6.03
CA ILE A 104 -11.61 4.01 4.78
C ILE A 104 -10.96 2.65 4.49
N ILE A 105 -10.34 2.03 5.48
CA ILE A 105 -9.63 0.75 5.30
C ILE A 105 -10.62 -0.37 4.99
N GLN A 106 -11.76 -0.45 5.68
CA GLN A 106 -12.83 -1.40 5.38
C GLN A 106 -13.37 -1.22 3.96
N ASP A 107 -13.50 0.02 3.50
CA ASP A 107 -13.94 0.31 2.14
C ASP A 107 -12.91 -0.15 1.10
N MET A 108 -11.62 0.06 1.36
CA MET A 108 -10.54 -0.46 0.52
C MET A 108 -10.56 -1.99 0.45
N ALA A 109 -10.68 -2.67 1.60
CA ALA A 109 -10.71 -4.14 1.67
C ALA A 109 -11.88 -4.71 0.86
N ARG A 110 -13.08 -4.10 0.97
CA ARG A 110 -14.25 -4.48 0.17
C ARG A 110 -13.97 -4.31 -1.33
N ILE A 111 -13.42 -3.18 -1.74
CA ILE A 111 -13.10 -2.91 -3.14
C ILE A 111 -12.07 -3.90 -3.68
N GLU A 112 -11.02 -4.21 -2.91
CA GLU A 112 -10.01 -5.21 -3.29
C GLU A 112 -10.63 -6.60 -3.47
N ALA A 113 -11.49 -7.02 -2.55
CA ALA A 113 -12.21 -8.30 -2.66
C ALA A 113 -13.09 -8.36 -3.92
N ASP A 114 -13.76 -7.26 -4.27
CA ASP A 114 -14.58 -7.18 -5.49
C ASP A 114 -13.73 -7.19 -6.77
N GLN A 115 -12.52 -6.62 -6.76
CA GLN A 115 -11.60 -6.70 -7.90
C GLN A 115 -11.03 -8.12 -8.10
N GLN A 116 -10.81 -8.88 -7.01
CA GLN A 116 -10.34 -10.26 -7.10
C GLN A 116 -11.36 -11.20 -7.75
N LYS A 117 -12.67 -10.99 -7.51
CA LYS A 117 -13.75 -11.78 -8.13
C LYS A 117 -13.91 -11.57 -9.64
N LYS A 118 -13.33 -10.49 -10.19
CA LYS A 118 -13.43 -10.15 -11.62
C LYS A 118 -12.28 -10.74 -12.46
N LYS A 119 -11.28 -11.33 -11.83
CA LYS A 119 -10.17 -12.02 -12.48
C LYS A 119 -10.44 -13.51 -12.55
#